data_AF-A0A6L9ZAD6-F1
#
_entry.id   AF-A0A6L9ZAD6-F1
#
_cell.length_a   1.000
_cell.length_b   1.000
_cell.length_c   1.000
_cell.angle_alpha   90.00
_cell.angle_beta   90.00
_cell.angle_gamma   90.00
#
_symmetry.space_group_name_H-M   'P 1'
#
loop_
_entity.id
_entity.type
_entity.pdbx_description
1 polymer ?
#
loop_
_entity_poly.entity_id
_entity_poly.type
_entity_poly.pdbx_seq_one_letter_code
_entity_poly.pdbx_strand_id
1 'polypeptide(L)'
;QQMVTELAQQGDRITRREVKQMSDQWTAMSSELLPEEVKEKSAEGGLPSSYLAPLVKEMEKLPEIHLIPLQEAIATNPDVDTVKHVTSDARCLAKYLDASAQVQAINHTSLDMELALDEALRLDCLNTAADLVKQALALEQVVGKLYTTWKRLGSLSDRLYVDTGSSTPHLRLLLTCMDRLAGDVIEVPLDESGEQLIRLKVMTET
;
A
#
# COMPACT_ATOMS: atom_id res chain seq x y z
N GLN A 1 -15.95 -20.89 10.49
CA GLN A 1 -14.96 -21.33 11.51
C GLN A 1 -15.30 -22.67 12.16
N GLN A 2 -16.56 -23.13 12.18
CA GLN A 2 -16.97 -24.41 12.80
C GLN A 2 -16.53 -25.67 12.02
N MET A 3 -16.51 -25.67 10.68
CA MET A 3 -16.06 -26.84 9.89
C MET A 3 -14.58 -27.19 10.07
N VAL A 4 -13.73 -26.18 10.33
CA VAL A 4 -12.29 -26.38 10.61
C VAL A 4 -12.10 -27.05 11.98
N THR A 5 -13.03 -26.80 12.91
CA THR A 5 -13.02 -27.40 14.25
C THR A 5 -13.56 -28.83 14.22
N GLU A 6 -14.54 -29.14 13.37
CA GLU A 6 -15.10 -30.49 13.20
C GLU A 6 -14.11 -31.47 12.55
N LEU A 7 -13.35 -31.05 11.54
CA LEU A 7 -12.35 -31.92 10.89
C LEU A 7 -11.08 -32.09 11.76
N ALA A 8 -10.72 -31.09 12.56
CA ALA A 8 -9.65 -31.23 13.55
C ALA A 8 -10.02 -32.21 14.68
N GLN A 9 -11.31 -32.38 14.98
CA GLN A 9 -11.81 -33.37 15.93
C GLN A 9 -11.80 -34.81 15.38
N GLN A 10 -11.73 -35.01 14.06
CA GLN A 10 -11.63 -36.34 13.43
C GLN A 10 -10.20 -36.90 13.36
N GLY A 11 -9.20 -36.20 13.89
CA GLY A 11 -7.83 -36.71 14.05
C GLY A 11 -7.00 -36.71 12.76
N ASP A 12 -7.52 -36.17 11.66
CA ASP A 12 -6.81 -36.10 10.39
C ASP A 12 -5.97 -34.82 10.29
N ARG A 13 -4.72 -34.94 9.83
CA ARG A 13 -3.79 -33.81 9.75
C ARG A 13 -4.13 -32.93 8.54
N ILE A 14 -5.04 -31.99 8.72
CA ILE A 14 -5.35 -31.00 7.70
C ILE A 14 -4.14 -30.10 7.45
N THR A 15 -3.74 -29.98 6.19
CA THR A 15 -2.64 -29.12 5.75
C THR A 15 -3.09 -27.67 5.61
N ARG A 16 -2.16 -26.71 5.71
CA ARG A 16 -2.45 -25.27 5.49
C ARG A 16 -3.09 -24.98 4.11
N ARG A 17 -2.83 -25.84 3.12
CA ARG A 17 -3.40 -25.71 1.77
C ARG A 17 -4.88 -26.07 1.75
N GLU A 18 -5.28 -27.13 2.45
CA GLU A 18 -6.70 -27.55 2.56
C GLU A 18 -7.53 -26.53 3.33
N VAL A 19 -7.00 -25.98 4.44
CA VAL A 19 -7.67 -24.89 5.18
C VAL A 19 -7.88 -23.67 4.29
N LYS A 20 -6.87 -23.31 3.49
CA LYS A 20 -6.99 -22.19 2.54
C LYS A 20 -8.03 -22.47 1.47
N GLN A 21 -8.02 -23.67 0.87
CA GLN A 21 -8.98 -24.05 -0.16
C GLN A 21 -10.42 -24.04 0.36
N MET A 22 -10.66 -24.52 1.57
CA MET A 22 -11.98 -24.46 2.22
C MET A 22 -12.41 -23.04 2.52
N SER A 23 -11.49 -22.18 2.98
CA SER A 23 -11.77 -20.76 3.18
C SER A 23 -12.12 -20.08 1.86
N ASP A 24 -11.38 -20.38 0.80
CA ASP A 24 -11.59 -19.79 -0.52
C ASP A 24 -12.93 -20.25 -1.12
N GLN A 25 -13.30 -21.52 -0.93
CA GLN A 25 -14.62 -22.05 -1.31
C GLN A 25 -15.76 -21.41 -0.51
N TRP A 26 -15.59 -21.23 0.80
CA TRP A 26 -16.58 -20.55 1.62
C TRP A 26 -16.80 -19.12 1.13
N THR A 27 -15.73 -18.35 0.95
CA THR A 27 -15.81 -16.97 0.46
C THR A 27 -16.45 -16.89 -0.93
N ALA A 28 -16.16 -17.82 -1.83
CA ALA A 28 -16.78 -17.85 -3.17
C ALA A 28 -18.28 -18.17 -3.11
N MET A 29 -18.68 -19.12 -2.26
CA MET A 29 -20.09 -19.57 -2.15
C MET A 29 -20.96 -18.62 -1.32
N SER A 30 -20.38 -17.94 -0.32
CA SER A 30 -21.12 -17.08 0.61
C SER A 30 -21.11 -15.59 0.23
N SER A 31 -20.34 -15.19 -0.78
CA SER A 31 -20.22 -13.78 -1.16
C SER A 31 -21.41 -13.33 -2.00
N GLU A 32 -22.08 -12.26 -1.55
CA GLU A 32 -23.12 -11.56 -2.31
C GLU A 32 -22.53 -10.69 -3.44
N LEU A 33 -21.22 -10.44 -3.42
CA LEU A 33 -20.52 -9.59 -4.39
C LEU A 33 -20.24 -10.30 -5.72
N LEU A 34 -20.42 -11.62 -5.80
CA LEU A 34 -20.23 -12.40 -7.02
C LEU A 34 -21.57 -12.62 -7.74
N PRO A 35 -21.63 -12.36 -9.06
CA PRO A 35 -22.80 -12.70 -9.88
C PRO A 35 -23.14 -14.19 -9.83
N GLU A 36 -24.41 -14.54 -10.02
CA GLU A 36 -24.87 -15.93 -9.96
C GLU A 36 -24.21 -16.81 -11.02
N GLU A 37 -23.94 -16.25 -12.21
CA GLU A 37 -23.29 -16.93 -13.33
C GLU A 37 -21.88 -17.43 -12.95
N VAL A 38 -21.19 -16.68 -12.09
CA VAL A 38 -19.84 -17.02 -11.60
C VAL A 38 -19.91 -18.12 -10.55
N LYS A 39 -20.93 -18.09 -9.70
CA LYS A 39 -21.18 -19.12 -8.67
C LYS A 39 -21.53 -20.46 -9.33
N GLU A 40 -22.38 -20.42 -10.35
CA GLU A 40 -22.75 -21.61 -11.14
C GLU A 40 -21.53 -22.22 -11.82
N LYS A 41 -20.74 -21.43 -12.56
CA LYS A 41 -19.50 -21.92 -13.18
C LYS A 41 -18.44 -22.41 -12.19
N SER A 42 -18.39 -21.84 -10.98
CA SER A 42 -17.49 -22.35 -9.94
C SER A 42 -17.97 -23.70 -9.40
N ALA A 43 -19.29 -23.87 -9.22
CA ALA A 43 -19.89 -25.14 -8.81
C ALA A 43 -19.72 -26.24 -9.87
N GLU A 44 -19.75 -25.89 -11.15
CA GLU A 44 -19.46 -26.78 -12.29
C GLU A 44 -17.97 -27.15 -12.42
N GLY A 45 -17.08 -26.50 -11.64
CA GLY A 45 -15.64 -26.74 -11.67
C GLY A 45 -14.90 -26.00 -12.79
N GLY A 46 -15.58 -25.13 -13.54
CA GLY A 46 -14.98 -24.29 -14.58
C GLY A 46 -14.12 -23.14 -14.03
N LEU A 47 -14.39 -22.69 -12.79
CA LEU A 47 -13.66 -21.62 -12.11
C LEU A 47 -13.16 -22.06 -10.73
N PRO A 48 -11.83 -22.18 -10.52
CA PRO A 48 -11.27 -22.50 -9.22
C PRO A 48 -11.54 -21.39 -8.20
N SER A 49 -12.11 -21.76 -7.05
CA SER A 49 -12.39 -20.83 -5.93
C SER A 49 -11.15 -20.08 -5.43
N SER A 50 -9.94 -20.61 -5.67
CA SER A 50 -8.67 -19.96 -5.36
C SER A 50 -8.44 -18.62 -6.08
N TYR A 51 -9.11 -18.40 -7.22
CA TYR A 51 -9.06 -17.12 -7.95
C TYR A 51 -10.20 -16.18 -7.56
N LEU A 52 -11.34 -16.73 -7.12
CA LEU A 52 -12.49 -15.94 -6.68
C LEU A 52 -12.28 -15.33 -5.29
N ALA A 53 -11.59 -16.03 -4.39
CA ALA A 53 -11.36 -15.50 -3.04
C ALA A 53 -10.49 -14.22 -3.00
N PRO A 54 -9.39 -14.08 -3.77
CA PRO A 54 -8.67 -12.82 -3.90
C PRO A 54 -9.53 -11.70 -4.49
N LEU A 55 -10.35 -12.00 -5.49
CA LEU A 55 -11.25 -11.04 -6.11
C LEU A 55 -12.24 -10.46 -5.09
N VAL A 56 -12.96 -11.34 -4.37
CA VAL A 56 -13.94 -10.92 -3.36
C VAL A 56 -13.30 -10.02 -2.30
N LYS A 57 -12.09 -10.37 -1.82
CA LYS A 57 -11.35 -9.56 -0.84
C LYS A 57 -10.99 -8.16 -1.32
N GLU A 58 -10.69 -8.00 -2.60
CA GLU A 58 -10.40 -6.66 -3.15
C GLU A 58 -11.70 -5.89 -3.41
N MET A 59 -12.76 -6.57 -3.87
CA MET A 59 -14.10 -5.99 -4.05
C MET A 59 -14.70 -5.50 -2.71
N GLU A 60 -14.52 -6.22 -1.61
CA GLU A 60 -14.97 -5.78 -0.26
C GLU A 60 -14.41 -4.41 0.17
N LYS A 61 -13.31 -3.94 -0.44
CA LYS A 61 -12.67 -2.65 -0.12
C LYS A 61 -13.21 -1.50 -0.98
N LEU A 62 -13.97 -1.81 -2.03
CA LEU A 62 -14.41 -0.83 -3.02
C LEU A 62 -15.82 -0.33 -2.72
N PRO A 63 -16.10 0.97 -2.96
CA PRO A 63 -17.46 1.49 -2.99
C PRO A 63 -18.32 0.81 -4.08
N GLU A 64 -19.63 0.75 -3.85
CA GLU A 64 -20.61 0.11 -4.76
C GLU A 64 -20.52 0.62 -6.21
N ILE A 65 -20.21 1.91 -6.40
CA ILE A 65 -20.12 2.53 -7.73
C ILE A 65 -19.07 1.87 -8.63
N HIS A 66 -17.95 1.39 -8.05
CA HIS A 66 -16.91 0.70 -8.80
C HIS A 66 -17.09 -0.83 -8.80
N LEU A 67 -18.00 -1.37 -7.99
CA LEU A 67 -18.30 -2.79 -7.97
C LEU A 67 -19.14 -3.22 -9.18
N ILE A 68 -20.10 -2.39 -9.59
CA ILE A 68 -21.02 -2.71 -10.69
C ILE A 68 -20.26 -3.02 -11.99
N PRO A 69 -19.32 -2.17 -12.47
CA PRO A 69 -18.60 -2.47 -13.72
C PRO A 69 -17.75 -3.74 -13.64
N LEU A 70 -17.17 -4.03 -12.47
CA LEU A 70 -16.37 -5.24 -12.24
C LEU A 70 -17.25 -6.49 -12.24
N GLN A 71 -18.45 -6.43 -11.64
CA GLN A 71 -19.43 -7.51 -11.64
C GLN A 71 -19.94 -7.79 -13.06
N GLU A 72 -20.28 -6.75 -13.82
CA GLU A 72 -20.73 -6.87 -15.21
C GLU A 72 -19.67 -7.50 -16.11
N ALA A 73 -18.39 -7.11 -15.95
CA ALA A 73 -17.29 -7.67 -16.73
C ALA A 73 -17.14 -9.18 -16.50
N ILE A 74 -17.24 -9.64 -15.25
CA ILE A 74 -17.12 -11.08 -14.93
C ILE A 74 -18.39 -11.84 -15.32
N ALA A 75 -19.58 -11.25 -15.16
CA ALA A 75 -20.83 -11.88 -15.60
C ALA A 75 -20.85 -12.09 -17.13
N THR A 76 -20.32 -11.12 -17.89
CA THR A 76 -20.26 -11.19 -19.36
C THR A 76 -19.32 -12.28 -19.85
N ASN A 77 -18.14 -12.42 -19.23
CA ASN A 77 -17.21 -13.49 -19.56
C ASN A 77 -16.61 -14.14 -18.31
N PRO A 78 -17.29 -15.14 -17.74
CA PRO A 78 -16.80 -15.80 -16.53
C PRO A 78 -15.77 -16.87 -16.90
N ASP A 79 -14.55 -16.41 -17.21
CA ASP A 79 -13.37 -17.22 -17.44
C ASP A 79 -12.23 -16.85 -16.45
N VAL A 80 -11.21 -17.72 -16.38
CA VAL A 80 -10.12 -17.56 -15.41
C VAL A 80 -9.30 -16.30 -15.66
N ASP A 81 -9.12 -15.90 -16.92
CA ASP A 81 -8.26 -14.78 -17.28
C ASP A 81 -8.96 -13.43 -17.05
N THR A 82 -10.27 -13.35 -17.29
CA THR A 82 -11.14 -12.23 -16.91
C THR A 82 -11.18 -12.08 -15.40
N VAL A 83 -11.34 -13.16 -14.64
CA VAL A 83 -11.28 -13.09 -13.16
C VAL A 83 -9.94 -12.54 -12.69
N LYS A 84 -8.81 -12.95 -13.28
CA LYS A 84 -7.49 -12.39 -12.94
C LYS A 84 -7.37 -10.91 -13.30
N HIS A 85 -7.85 -10.52 -14.48
CA HIS A 85 -7.80 -9.13 -14.93
C HIS A 85 -8.62 -8.24 -14.00
N VAL A 86 -9.87 -8.61 -13.73
CA VAL A 86 -10.77 -7.88 -12.84
C VAL A 86 -10.24 -7.87 -11.40
N THR A 87 -9.58 -8.93 -10.94
CA THR A 87 -8.88 -8.93 -9.64
C THR A 87 -7.74 -7.91 -9.62
N SER A 88 -7.00 -7.77 -10.72
CA SER A 88 -5.92 -6.79 -10.84
C SER A 88 -6.47 -5.37 -10.83
N ASP A 89 -7.56 -5.12 -11.56
CA ASP A 89 -8.20 -3.82 -11.65
C ASP A 89 -8.81 -3.41 -10.30
N ALA A 90 -9.53 -4.33 -9.65
CA ALA A 90 -10.05 -4.13 -8.30
C ALA A 90 -8.94 -3.78 -7.30
N ARG A 91 -7.79 -4.47 -7.39
CA ARG A 91 -6.62 -4.16 -6.56
C ARG A 91 -6.03 -2.78 -6.86
N CYS A 92 -5.96 -2.38 -8.13
CA CYS A 92 -5.44 -1.06 -8.51
C CYS A 92 -6.38 0.06 -8.06
N LEU A 93 -7.69 -0.12 -8.23
CA LEU A 93 -8.74 0.76 -7.72
C LEU A 93 -8.62 0.92 -6.20
N ALA A 94 -8.55 -0.19 -5.46
CA ALA A 94 -8.46 -0.14 -4.00
C ALA A 94 -7.20 0.60 -3.53
N LYS A 95 -6.06 0.36 -4.19
CA LYS A 95 -4.81 1.09 -3.91
C LYS A 95 -4.92 2.58 -4.23
N TYR A 96 -5.55 2.93 -5.36
CA TYR A 96 -5.70 4.32 -5.79
C TYR A 96 -6.55 5.10 -4.79
N LEU A 97 -7.71 4.56 -4.40
CA LEU A 97 -8.65 5.19 -3.46
C LEU A 97 -8.06 5.29 -2.04
N ASP A 98 -7.39 4.24 -1.55
CA ASP A 98 -6.76 4.25 -0.23
C ASP A 98 -5.59 5.25 -0.16
N ALA A 99 -4.74 5.27 -1.20
CA ALA A 99 -3.61 6.18 -1.23
C ALA A 99 -4.05 7.64 -1.44
N SER A 100 -5.04 7.89 -2.31
CA SER A 100 -5.51 9.25 -2.63
C SER A 100 -6.07 9.97 -1.40
N ALA A 101 -6.80 9.24 -0.53
CA ALA A 101 -7.35 9.78 0.70
C ALA A 101 -6.27 10.25 1.70
N GLN A 102 -5.06 9.65 1.64
CA GLN A 102 -3.99 9.90 2.61
C GLN A 102 -2.95 10.92 2.14
N VAL A 103 -2.83 11.18 0.82
CA VAL A 103 -1.83 12.11 0.29
C VAL A 103 -2.22 13.55 0.60
N GLN A 104 -1.37 14.24 1.37
CA GLN A 104 -1.61 15.62 1.80
C GLN A 104 -1.57 16.57 0.60
N ALA A 105 -0.64 16.39 -0.34
CA ALA A 105 -0.52 17.21 -1.54
C ALA A 105 -1.80 17.24 -2.39
N ILE A 106 -2.53 16.12 -2.43
CA ILE A 106 -3.83 16.02 -3.12
C ILE A 106 -4.90 16.79 -2.33
N ASN A 107 -4.95 16.61 -1.01
CA ASN A 107 -5.91 17.28 -0.13
C ASN A 107 -5.75 18.82 -0.09
N HIS A 108 -4.56 19.34 -0.39
CA HIS A 108 -4.32 20.79 -0.49
C HIS A 108 -4.80 21.42 -1.80
N THR A 109 -5.20 20.61 -2.78
CA THR A 109 -5.68 21.06 -4.09
C THR A 109 -7.16 20.72 -4.24
N SER A 110 -7.93 21.55 -4.96
CA SER A 110 -9.32 21.23 -5.34
C SER A 110 -9.37 20.20 -6.48
N LEU A 111 -8.64 19.10 -6.35
CA LEU A 111 -8.60 18.03 -7.35
C LEU A 111 -9.78 17.10 -7.13
N ASP A 112 -10.59 16.89 -8.18
CA ASP A 112 -11.62 15.87 -8.17
C ASP A 112 -11.00 14.50 -8.55
N MET A 113 -10.82 13.66 -7.54
CA MET A 113 -10.18 12.36 -7.69
C MET A 113 -11.04 11.35 -8.47
N GLU A 114 -12.36 11.50 -8.47
CA GLU A 114 -13.25 10.63 -9.23
C GLU A 114 -13.12 10.91 -10.73
N LEU A 115 -13.08 12.19 -11.12
CA LEU A 115 -12.83 12.57 -12.52
C LEU A 115 -11.45 12.12 -13.01
N ALA A 116 -10.41 12.24 -12.16
CA ALA A 116 -9.08 11.76 -12.51
C ALA A 116 -9.02 10.22 -12.64
N LEU A 117 -9.80 9.49 -11.85
CA LEU A 117 -9.93 8.04 -11.95
C LEU A 117 -10.63 7.63 -13.26
N ASP A 118 -11.72 8.29 -13.62
CA ASP A 118 -12.43 8.06 -14.88
C ASP A 118 -11.52 8.30 -16.09
N GLU A 119 -10.70 9.35 -16.05
CA GLU A 119 -9.70 9.60 -17.09
C GLU A 119 -8.65 8.49 -17.16
N ALA A 120 -8.18 7.99 -16.01
CA ALA A 120 -7.20 6.92 -15.95
C ALA A 120 -7.75 5.59 -16.47
N LEU A 121 -9.01 5.26 -16.17
CA LEU A 121 -9.71 4.10 -16.71
C LEU A 121 -9.91 4.22 -18.22
N ARG A 122 -10.32 5.40 -18.70
CA ARG A 122 -10.51 5.67 -20.14
C ARG A 122 -9.21 5.56 -20.94
N LEU A 123 -8.08 5.89 -20.32
CA LEU A 123 -6.74 5.81 -20.94
C LEU A 123 -6.03 4.48 -20.68
N ASP A 124 -6.67 3.53 -19.98
CA ASP A 124 -6.09 2.25 -19.59
C ASP A 124 -4.75 2.39 -18.83
N CYS A 125 -4.65 3.42 -18.00
CA CYS A 125 -3.45 3.75 -17.23
C CYS A 125 -3.66 3.72 -15.70
N LEU A 126 -4.73 3.06 -15.25
CA LEU A 126 -5.08 2.91 -13.83
C LEU A 126 -3.92 2.42 -12.97
N ASN A 127 -3.17 1.40 -13.43
CA ASN A 127 -2.05 0.88 -12.65
C ASN A 127 -0.97 1.95 -12.44
N THR A 128 -0.63 2.72 -13.47
CA THR A 128 0.35 3.81 -13.38
C THR A 128 -0.14 4.93 -12.47
N ALA A 129 -1.42 5.30 -12.55
CA ALA A 129 -2.02 6.30 -11.69
C ALA A 129 -2.03 5.85 -10.21
N ALA A 130 -2.44 4.61 -9.94
CA ALA A 130 -2.42 4.02 -8.61
C ALA A 130 -1.00 3.97 -8.02
N ASP A 131 -0.01 3.57 -8.83
CA ASP A 131 1.39 3.55 -8.40
C ASP A 131 1.93 4.97 -8.16
N LEU A 132 1.57 5.96 -8.98
CA LEU A 132 1.96 7.36 -8.78
C LEU A 132 1.47 7.90 -7.43
N VAL A 133 0.18 7.76 -7.14
CA VAL A 133 -0.42 8.24 -5.88
C VAL A 133 0.19 7.50 -4.69
N LYS A 134 0.44 6.20 -4.83
CA LYS A 134 1.10 5.41 -3.79
C LYS A 134 2.54 5.86 -3.52
N GLN A 135 3.32 6.16 -4.56
CA GLN A 135 4.68 6.68 -4.40
C GLN A 135 4.68 8.07 -3.79
N ALA A 136 3.71 8.93 -4.14
CA ALA A 136 3.53 10.23 -3.51
C ALA A 136 3.30 10.08 -1.99
N LEU A 137 2.39 9.19 -1.58
CA LEU A 137 2.14 8.90 -0.16
C LEU A 137 3.41 8.40 0.55
N ALA A 138 4.14 7.48 -0.07
CA ALA A 138 5.37 6.94 0.50
C ALA A 138 6.43 8.04 0.71
N LEU A 139 6.56 8.96 -0.25
CA LEU A 139 7.47 10.09 -0.14
C LEU A 139 7.08 11.02 1.02
N GLU A 140 5.80 11.38 1.16
CA GLU A 140 5.32 12.20 2.28
C GLU A 140 5.60 11.55 3.63
N GLN A 141 5.34 10.24 3.76
CA GLN A 141 5.64 9.50 4.99
C GLN A 141 7.14 9.45 5.30
N VAL A 142 7.99 9.30 4.28
CA VAL A 142 9.45 9.35 4.45
C VAL A 142 9.90 10.73 4.88
N VAL A 143 9.35 11.80 4.30
CA VAL A 143 9.65 13.18 4.70
C VAL A 143 9.23 13.44 6.16
N GLY A 144 8.05 12.96 6.57
CA GLY A 144 7.63 13.06 7.98
C GLY A 144 8.54 12.29 8.95
N LYS A 145 8.98 11.08 8.57
CA LYS A 145 9.95 10.29 9.35
C LYS A 145 11.33 10.94 9.38
N LEU A 146 11.75 11.53 8.27
CA LEU A 146 13.00 12.28 8.17
C LEU A 146 12.97 13.46 9.15
N TYR A 147 11.90 14.25 9.14
CA TYR A 147 11.74 15.41 10.02
C TYR A 147 11.80 15.03 11.50
N THR A 148 11.09 13.97 11.90
CA THR A 148 11.09 13.51 13.30
C THR A 148 12.45 12.95 13.72
N THR A 149 13.12 12.22 12.82
CA THR A 149 14.49 11.71 13.06
C THR A 149 15.51 12.83 13.14
N TRP A 150 15.42 13.82 12.25
CA TRP A 150 16.26 15.01 12.22
C TRP A 150 16.12 15.83 13.50
N LYS A 151 14.89 16.13 13.93
CA LYS A 151 14.65 16.80 15.22
C LYS A 151 15.24 16.06 16.40
N ARG A 152 15.10 14.73 16.41
CA ARG A 152 15.69 13.89 17.46
C ARG A 152 17.22 13.93 17.41
N LEU A 153 17.81 13.87 16.23
CA LEU A 153 19.27 13.97 16.03
C LEU A 153 19.81 15.30 16.56
N GLY A 154 19.17 16.42 16.20
CA GLY A 154 19.51 17.74 16.75
C GLY A 154 19.47 17.76 18.27
N SER A 155 18.37 17.28 18.88
CA SER A 155 18.22 17.24 20.34
C SER A 155 19.28 16.37 21.07
N LEU A 156 19.80 15.34 20.40
CA LEU A 156 20.85 14.48 20.94
C LEU A 156 22.23 15.12 20.76
N SER A 157 22.45 15.79 19.62
CA SER A 157 23.66 16.57 19.36
C SER A 157 23.82 17.67 20.41
N ASP A 158 22.75 18.43 20.69
CA ASP A 158 22.77 19.51 21.68
C ASP A 158 23.07 19.01 23.10
N ARG A 159 22.40 17.93 23.52
CA ARG A 159 22.64 17.32 24.84
C ARG A 159 24.06 16.81 24.97
N LEU A 160 24.53 16.06 23.97
CA LEU A 160 25.89 15.54 23.97
C LEU A 160 26.93 16.67 23.92
N TYR A 161 26.64 17.78 23.23
CA TYR A 161 27.50 18.96 23.24
C TYR A 161 27.65 19.53 24.65
N VAL A 162 26.54 19.71 25.38
CA VAL A 162 26.54 20.20 26.78
C VAL A 162 27.31 19.26 27.71
N ASP A 163 27.16 17.95 27.53
CA ASP A 163 27.85 16.94 28.33
C ASP A 163 29.35 16.81 27.97
N THR A 164 29.76 17.25 26.77
CA THR A 164 31.15 17.18 26.31
C THR A 164 32.00 18.37 26.75
N GLY A 165 32.87 18.13 27.73
CA GLY A 165 33.90 19.07 28.17
C GLY A 165 35.17 19.08 27.30
N SER A 166 36.17 19.85 27.74
CA SER A 166 37.50 19.91 27.10
C SER A 166 38.25 18.57 27.09
N SER A 167 37.85 17.63 27.94
CA SER A 167 38.47 16.30 28.08
C SER A 167 37.96 15.26 27.07
N THR A 168 37.05 15.60 26.16
CA THR A 168 36.45 14.64 25.21
C THR A 168 36.60 15.07 23.74
N PRO A 169 37.83 15.09 23.18
CA PRO A 169 38.09 15.60 21.82
C PRO A 169 37.46 14.72 20.72
N HIS A 170 37.40 13.41 20.90
CA HIS A 170 36.80 12.51 19.91
C HIS A 170 35.27 12.65 19.82
N LEU A 171 34.60 12.93 20.94
CA LEU A 171 33.16 13.19 20.95
C LEU A 171 32.84 14.54 20.29
N ARG A 172 33.71 15.55 20.47
CA ARG A 172 33.60 16.83 19.74
C ARG A 172 33.74 16.63 18.23
N LEU A 173 34.71 15.83 17.78
CA LEU A 173 34.86 15.50 16.36
C LEU A 173 33.65 14.74 15.81
N LEU A 174 33.08 13.80 16.57
CA LEU A 174 31.85 13.12 16.20
C LEU A 174 30.69 14.12 16.01
N LEU A 175 30.50 15.05 16.94
CA LEU A 175 29.48 16.09 16.85
C LEU A 175 29.66 16.95 15.59
N THR A 176 30.89 17.41 15.31
CA THR A 176 31.20 18.18 14.10
C THR A 176 30.91 17.41 12.80
N CYS A 177 31.14 16.09 12.78
CA CYS A 177 30.75 15.26 11.65
C CYS A 177 29.22 15.15 11.52
N MET A 178 28.50 15.06 12.64
CA MET A 178 27.05 14.96 12.69
C MET A 178 26.33 16.28 12.40
N ASP A 179 26.99 17.43 12.58
CA ASP A 179 26.44 18.76 12.26
C ASP A 179 25.98 18.89 10.80
N ARG A 180 26.62 18.17 9.87
CA ARG A 180 26.20 18.12 8.45
C ARG A 180 24.79 17.55 8.25
N LEU A 181 24.34 16.73 9.19
CA LEU A 181 23.03 16.09 9.20
C LEU A 181 22.08 16.72 10.22
N ALA A 182 22.60 17.33 11.29
CA ALA A 182 21.82 17.94 12.36
C ALA A 182 21.52 19.44 12.11
N GLY A 183 22.23 20.09 11.18
CA GLY A 183 22.03 21.51 10.84
C GLY A 183 20.75 21.79 10.05
N ASP A 184 20.50 23.09 9.81
CA ASP A 184 19.32 23.61 9.07
C ASP A 184 19.24 23.14 7.61
N VAL A 185 20.40 22.81 7.03
CA VAL A 185 20.50 22.22 5.69
C VAL A 185 21.14 20.85 5.86
N ILE A 186 20.35 19.81 5.58
CA ILE A 186 20.83 18.43 5.60
C ILE A 186 21.55 18.18 4.28
N GLU A 187 22.83 17.86 4.35
CA GLU A 187 23.64 17.49 3.17
C GLU A 187 23.95 15.99 3.20
N VAL A 188 23.40 15.25 2.24
CA VAL A 188 23.66 13.80 2.09
C VAL A 188 24.22 13.53 0.69
N PRO A 189 25.46 13.02 0.57
CA PRO A 189 25.94 12.45 -0.67
C PRO A 189 25.26 11.10 -0.92
N LEU A 190 24.75 10.89 -2.13
CA LEU A 190 24.12 9.62 -2.53
C LEU A 190 25.14 8.58 -3.00
N ASP A 191 26.33 9.02 -3.36
CA ASP A 191 27.40 8.22 -3.93
C ASP A 191 28.75 8.49 -3.25
N GLU A 192 29.62 7.48 -3.22
CA GLU A 192 31.00 7.62 -2.68
C GLU A 192 31.85 8.60 -3.52
N SER A 193 31.46 8.80 -4.79
CA SER A 193 32.04 9.76 -5.74
C SER A 193 31.68 11.23 -5.45
N GLY A 194 30.60 11.48 -4.69
CA GLY A 194 30.15 12.83 -4.33
C GLY A 194 29.58 13.65 -5.49
N GLU A 195 29.23 13.04 -6.61
CA GLU A 195 28.65 13.72 -7.78
C GLU A 195 27.17 14.06 -7.57
N GLN A 196 26.48 13.30 -6.70
CA GLN A 196 25.06 13.52 -6.40
C GLN A 196 24.87 13.91 -4.93
N LEU A 197 24.64 15.19 -4.70
CA LEU A 197 24.42 15.76 -3.37
C LEU A 197 22.98 16.23 -3.22
N ILE A 198 22.23 15.64 -2.29
CA ILE A 198 20.91 16.13 -1.90
C ILE A 198 21.10 17.17 -0.80
N ARG A 199 20.56 18.39 -1.03
CA ARG A 199 20.35 19.39 0.02
C ARG A 199 18.88 19.48 0.36
N LEU A 200 18.55 19.18 1.62
CA LEU A 200 17.21 19.37 2.14
C LEU A 200 17.23 20.55 3.10
N LYS A 201 16.41 21.56 2.83
CA LYS A 201 16.17 22.68 3.75
C LYS A 201 14.74 22.56 4.27
N VAL A 202 14.60 22.44 5.57
CA VAL A 202 13.28 22.45 6.20
C VAL A 202 12.84 23.90 6.30
N MET A 203 11.81 24.27 5.54
CA MET A 203 11.18 25.58 5.65
C MET A 203 10.11 25.51 6.74
N THR A 204 10.15 26.45 7.68
CA THR A 204 9.05 26.71 8.60
C THR A 204 8.23 27.84 7.99
N GLU A 205 7.00 27.55 7.56
CA GLU A 205 6.07 28.62 7.18
C GLU A 205 5.74 29.44 8.43
N THR A 206 5.97 30.75 8.34
CA THR A 206 5.57 31.79 9.32
C THR A 206 4.21 32.35 8.99
#